data_AF-A0A835HE69-F1
#
_entry.id   AF-A0A835HE69-F1
#
_cell.length_a   1.000
_cell.length_b   1.000
_cell.length_c   1.000
_cell.angle_alpha   90.00
_cell.angle_beta   90.00
_cell.angle_gamma   90.00
#
_symmetry.space_group_name_H-M   'P 1'
#
loop_
_entity.id
_entity.type
_entity.pdbx_description
1 polymer ?
#
loop_
_entity_poly.entity_id
_entity_poly.type
_entity_poly.pdbx_seq_one_letter_code
_entity_poly.pdbx_strand_id
1 'polypeptide(L)'
;MAKAPIQKFAHRISKYFVPHGLVFTFAIFFFLSVITLSLSTWLAWYMGGKLSWYPKSWIPPSMDSFQLALQFGISVMAIAYPCALGLATTTAVMVGTGVGASQGVLIKGGQALESAHKVSLTVFYNFLTTIY
;
A
#
# COMPACT_ATOMS: atom_id res chain seq x y z
N MET A 1 19.51 -12.99 34.45
CA MET A 1 18.08 -13.25 34.73
C MET A 1 17.42 -13.79 33.46
N ALA A 2 17.18 -15.10 33.40
CA ALA A 2 16.54 -15.74 32.25
C ALA A 2 15.05 -15.38 32.23
N LYS A 3 14.62 -14.53 31.28
CA LYS A 3 13.20 -14.23 31.10
C LYS A 3 12.44 -15.50 30.72
N ALA A 4 11.42 -15.82 31.51
CA ALA A 4 10.59 -17.01 31.35
C ALA A 4 10.01 -17.11 29.93
N PRO A 5 9.88 -18.32 29.36
CA PRO A 5 9.46 -18.53 27.96
C PRO A 5 8.08 -17.94 27.63
N ILE A 6 7.20 -17.77 28.63
CA ILE A 6 5.88 -17.15 28.48
C ILE A 6 5.95 -15.62 28.24
N GLN A 7 6.97 -14.94 28.77
CA GLN A 7 7.17 -13.49 28.58
C GLN A 7 7.65 -13.15 27.16
N LYS A 8 8.33 -14.09 26.47
CA LYS A 8 8.76 -13.89 25.06
C LYS A 8 7.57 -13.94 24.09
N PHE A 9 6.55 -14.76 24.38
CA PHE A 9 5.31 -14.78 23.60
C PHE A 9 4.51 -13.49 23.77
N ALA A 10 4.36 -13.01 25.00
CA ALA A 10 3.67 -11.74 25.28
C ALA A 10 4.34 -10.53 24.60
N HIS A 11 5.67 -10.48 24.58
CA HIS A 11 6.40 -9.42 23.87
C HIS A 11 6.26 -9.50 22.34
N ARG A 12 6.14 -10.69 21.74
CA ARG A 12 5.94 -10.85 20.29
C ARG A 12 4.56 -10.35 19.86
N ILE A 13 3.55 -10.61 20.67
CA ILE A 13 2.19 -10.10 20.49
C ILE A 13 2.22 -8.58 20.62
N SER A 14 2.73 -8.02 21.71
CA SER A 14 2.78 -6.56 21.90
C SER A 14 3.53 -5.82 20.79
N LYS A 15 4.62 -6.39 20.26
CA LYS A 15 5.42 -5.76 19.20
C LYS A 15 4.71 -5.73 17.84
N TYR A 16 3.72 -6.61 17.61
CA TYR A 16 2.90 -6.62 16.41
C TYR A 16 1.60 -5.79 16.58
N PHE A 17 0.96 -5.88 17.75
CA PHE A 17 -0.30 -5.19 18.02
C PHE A 17 -0.15 -3.66 18.13
N VAL A 18 0.95 -3.16 18.70
CA VAL A 18 1.18 -1.72 18.87
C VAL A 18 1.33 -0.96 17.53
N PRO A 19 2.18 -1.39 16.58
CA PRO A 19 2.28 -0.70 15.29
C PRO A 19 1.01 -0.89 14.45
N HIS A 20 0.35 -2.04 14.53
CA HIS A 20 -0.87 -2.30 13.75
C HIS A 20 -2.04 -1.41 14.19
N GLY A 21 -2.19 -1.15 15.50
CA GLY A 21 -3.19 -0.21 16.03
C GLY A 21 -2.94 1.24 15.61
N LEU A 22 -1.68 1.69 15.66
CA LEU A 22 -1.30 3.04 15.22
C LEU A 22 -1.58 3.25 13.72
N VAL A 23 -1.21 2.28 12.88
CA VAL A 23 -1.47 2.31 11.43
C VAL A 23 -2.97 2.35 11.13
N PHE A 24 -3.77 1.60 11.89
CA PHE A 24 -5.22 1.61 11.74
C PHE A 24 -5.83 2.98 12.08
N THR A 25 -5.39 3.61 13.17
CA THR A 25 -5.82 4.97 13.55
C THR A 25 -5.41 6.01 12.51
N PHE A 26 -4.17 5.97 12.00
CA PHE A 26 -3.71 6.88 10.94
C PHE A 26 -4.50 6.70 9.64
N ALA A 27 -4.82 5.45 9.26
CA ALA A 27 -5.66 5.17 8.11
C ALA A 27 -7.05 5.79 8.27
N ILE A 28 -7.70 5.59 9.42
CA ILE A 28 -9.04 6.17 9.68
C ILE A 28 -9.01 7.70 9.60
N PHE A 29 -7.99 8.35 10.19
CA PHE A 29 -7.87 9.81 10.12
C PHE A 29 -7.68 10.31 8.69
N PHE A 30 -6.86 9.60 7.90
CA PHE A 30 -6.66 9.90 6.48
C PHE A 30 -7.97 9.76 5.69
N PHE A 31 -8.73 8.67 5.89
CA PHE A 31 -10.03 8.47 5.26
C PHE A 31 -11.04 9.57 5.62
N LEU A 32 -11.13 9.98 6.88
CA LEU A 32 -12.00 11.07 7.32
C LEU A 32 -11.62 12.42 6.69
N SER A 33 -10.31 12.71 6.59
CA SER A 33 -9.82 13.91 5.94
C SER A 33 -10.19 13.93 4.45
N VAL A 34 -10.01 12.82 3.74
CA VAL A 34 -10.38 12.67 2.32
C VAL A 34 -11.88 12.87 2.10
N ILE A 35 -12.73 12.28 2.94
CA ILE A 35 -14.20 12.45 2.85
C ILE A 35 -14.57 13.93 3.00
N THR A 36 -13.92 14.63 3.93
CA THR A 36 -14.14 16.06 4.16
C THR A 36 -13.69 16.90 2.95
N LEU A 37 -12.55 16.57 2.33
CA LEU A 37 -12.06 17.24 1.12
C LEU A 37 -12.94 16.96 -0.11
N SER A 38 -13.47 15.75 -0.24
CA SER A 38 -14.40 15.37 -1.32
C SER A 38 -15.73 16.11 -1.18
N LEU A 39 -16.30 16.17 0.02
CA LEU A 39 -17.49 16.97 0.32
C LEU A 39 -17.24 18.47 0.10
N SER A 40 -16.06 18.98 0.48
CA SER A 40 -15.69 20.38 0.28
C SER A 40 -15.52 20.73 -1.22
N THR A 41 -14.91 19.84 -2.00
CA THR A 41 -14.80 19.98 -3.48
C THR A 41 -16.17 19.95 -4.13
N TRP A 42 -17.03 19.01 -3.72
CA TRP A 42 -18.41 18.93 -4.19
C TRP A 42 -19.21 20.20 -3.83
N LEU A 43 -19.09 20.72 -2.60
CA LEU A 43 -19.74 21.95 -2.18
C LEU A 43 -19.22 23.17 -2.95
N ALA A 44 -17.90 23.27 -3.15
CA ALA A 44 -17.27 24.38 -3.87
C ALA A 44 -17.69 24.41 -5.35
N TRP A 45 -17.80 23.24 -5.99
CA TRP A 45 -18.28 23.12 -7.36
C TRP A 45 -19.81 23.26 -7.51
N TYR A 46 -20.58 22.81 -6.51
CA TYR A 46 -22.02 23.01 -6.47
C TYR A 46 -22.39 24.49 -6.27
N MET A 47 -21.66 25.19 -5.38
CA MET A 47 -21.89 26.60 -5.07
C MET A 47 -21.47 27.53 -6.22
N GLY A 48 -20.33 27.29 -6.87
CA GLY A 48 -19.97 28.08 -8.06
C GLY A 48 -20.83 27.76 -9.29
N GLY A 49 -21.53 26.61 -9.29
CA GLY A 49 -22.50 26.22 -10.33
C GLY A 49 -23.77 27.04 -10.26
N LYS A 50 -24.22 27.37 -9.04
CA LYS A 50 -25.28 28.36 -8.83
C LYS A 50 -24.82 29.80 -9.08
N LEU A 51 -23.53 30.11 -8.92
CA LEU A 51 -22.98 31.47 -9.06
C LEU A 51 -22.44 31.81 -10.47
N SER A 52 -22.63 30.94 -11.47
CA SER A 52 -22.27 31.18 -12.88
C SER A 52 -20.80 31.55 -13.13
N TRP A 53 -19.85 31.07 -12.32
CA TRP A 53 -18.40 31.33 -12.48
C TRP A 53 -17.71 30.37 -13.48
N TYR A 54 -18.46 29.47 -14.11
CA TYR A 54 -17.92 28.49 -15.06
C TYR A 54 -18.25 28.86 -16.51
N PRO A 55 -17.25 29.06 -17.39
CA PRO A 55 -17.51 29.22 -18.81
C PRO A 55 -18.11 27.94 -19.39
N LYS A 56 -19.31 28.04 -19.98
CA LYS A 56 -20.09 26.95 -20.61
C LYS A 56 -19.37 26.22 -21.76
N SER A 57 -18.14 26.60 -22.09
CA SER A 57 -17.31 25.97 -23.13
C SER A 57 -16.70 24.63 -22.72
N TRP A 58 -16.60 24.32 -21.43
CA TRP A 58 -15.98 23.07 -20.94
C TRP A 58 -16.98 21.96 -20.66
N ILE A 59 -18.29 22.25 -20.77
CA ILE A 59 -19.37 21.33 -20.42
C ILE A 59 -20.02 20.84 -21.72
N PRO A 60 -19.92 19.53 -22.06
CA PRO A 60 -20.70 18.98 -23.16
C PRO A 60 -22.20 19.10 -22.82
N PRO A 61 -23.07 19.46 -23.79
CA PRO A 61 -24.49 19.75 -23.56
C PRO A 61 -25.33 18.57 -23.03
N SER A 62 -24.72 17.40 -22.84
CA SER A 62 -25.34 16.18 -22.34
C SER A 62 -25.03 15.85 -20.86
N MET A 63 -24.22 16.65 -20.15
CA MET A 63 -23.90 16.41 -18.74
C MET A 63 -24.30 17.57 -17.85
N ASP A 64 -25.05 17.25 -16.79
CA ASP A 64 -25.50 18.21 -15.80
C ASP A 64 -24.39 18.52 -14.77
N SER A 65 -24.45 19.69 -14.12
CA SER A 65 -23.45 20.12 -13.12
C SER A 65 -23.32 19.13 -11.96
N PHE A 66 -24.40 18.40 -11.67
CA PHE A 66 -24.45 17.33 -10.69
C PHE A 66 -23.61 16.11 -11.09
N GLN A 67 -23.64 15.73 -12.37
CA GLN A 67 -22.97 14.53 -12.89
C GLN A 67 -21.45 14.72 -12.87
N LEU A 68 -20.99 15.93 -13.20
CA LEU A 68 -19.58 16.30 -13.13
C LEU A 68 -19.07 16.33 -11.67
N ALA A 69 -19.85 16.89 -10.74
CA ALA A 69 -19.50 16.94 -9.33
C ALA A 69 -19.40 15.52 -8.71
N LEU A 70 -20.26 14.58 -9.12
CA LEU A 70 -20.17 13.17 -8.73
C LEU A 70 -18.91 12.50 -9.29
N GLN A 71 -18.56 12.73 -10.55
CA GLN A 71 -17.38 12.12 -11.17
C GLN A 71 -16.08 12.55 -10.49
N PHE A 72 -15.96 13.83 -10.12
CA PHE A 72 -14.81 14.32 -9.35
C PHE A 72 -14.77 13.72 -7.93
N GLY A 73 -15.91 13.62 -7.24
CA GLY A 73 -15.99 12.99 -5.92
C GLY A 73 -15.55 11.52 -5.93
N ILE A 74 -16.01 10.75 -6.93
CA ILE A 74 -15.62 9.34 -7.10
C ILE A 74 -14.14 9.20 -7.43
N SER A 75 -13.58 10.09 -8.25
CA SER A 75 -12.16 10.07 -8.63
C SER A 75 -11.23 10.30 -7.43
N VAL A 76 -11.56 11.27 -6.56
CA VAL A 76 -10.80 11.53 -5.33
C VAL A 76 -10.86 10.34 -4.37
N MET A 77 -12.05 9.73 -4.23
CA MET A 77 -12.24 8.54 -3.41
C MET A 77 -11.43 7.35 -3.94
N ALA A 78 -11.38 7.15 -5.26
CA ALA A 78 -10.59 6.09 -5.89
C ALA A 78 -9.07 6.24 -5.64
N ILE A 79 -8.54 7.46 -5.71
CA ILE A 79 -7.11 7.75 -5.47
C ILE A 79 -6.71 7.52 -4.00
N ALA A 80 -7.64 7.73 -3.07
CA ALA A 80 -7.36 7.61 -1.64
C ALA A 80 -7.30 6.17 -1.13
N TYR A 81 -7.75 5.17 -1.90
CA TYR A 81 -7.72 3.78 -1.46
C TYR A 81 -6.30 3.19 -1.50
N PRO A 82 -5.67 2.87 -0.37
CA PRO A 82 -4.36 2.19 -0.34
C PRO A 82 -4.46 0.71 -0.75
N CYS A 83 -5.64 0.24 -1.20
CA CYS A 83 -5.95 -1.16 -1.48
C CYS A 83 -5.03 -1.78 -2.55
N ALA A 84 -4.54 -0.98 -3.50
CA ALA A 84 -3.58 -1.44 -4.51
C ALA A 84 -2.16 -1.66 -3.94
N LEU A 85 -1.80 -0.97 -2.87
CA LEU A 85 -0.44 -0.94 -2.33
C LEU A 85 -0.06 -2.27 -1.65
N GLY A 86 -1.01 -2.89 -0.95
CA GLY A 86 -0.83 -4.22 -0.36
C GLY A 86 -0.77 -5.34 -1.41
N LEU A 87 -1.61 -5.26 -2.44
CA LEU A 87 -1.63 -6.22 -3.55
C LEU A 87 -0.39 -6.11 -4.45
N ALA A 88 0.16 -4.91 -4.64
CA ALA A 88 1.40 -4.72 -5.39
C ALA A 88 2.58 -5.49 -4.77
N THR A 89 2.65 -5.54 -3.44
CA THR A 89 3.74 -6.23 -2.73
C THR A 89 3.63 -7.75 -2.87
N THR A 90 2.43 -8.32 -2.70
CA THR A 90 2.23 -9.77 -2.82
C THR A 90 2.39 -10.26 -4.26
N THR A 91 1.93 -9.47 -5.24
CA THR A 91 2.09 -9.79 -6.67
C THR A 91 3.54 -9.71 -7.10
N ALA A 92 4.29 -8.69 -6.67
CA ALA A 92 5.73 -8.58 -6.95
C ALA A 92 6.52 -9.79 -6.39
N VAL A 93 6.22 -10.22 -5.16
CA VAL A 93 6.87 -11.40 -4.55
C VAL A 93 6.47 -12.69 -5.27
N MET A 94 5.18 -12.86 -5.59
CA MET A 94 4.68 -14.05 -6.28
C MET A 94 5.24 -14.21 -7.70
N VAL A 95 5.31 -13.12 -8.45
CA VAL A 95 5.87 -13.11 -9.81
C VAL A 95 7.39 -13.23 -9.76
N GLY A 96 8.06 -12.54 -8.83
CA GLY A 96 9.51 -12.60 -8.67
C GLY A 96 10.02 -14.00 -8.33
N THR A 97 9.32 -14.75 -7.46
CA THR A 97 9.68 -16.14 -7.17
C THR A 97 9.39 -17.08 -8.34
N GLY A 98 8.32 -16.85 -9.11
CA GLY A 98 8.01 -17.60 -10.32
C GLY A 98 9.09 -17.44 -11.41
N VAL A 99 9.58 -16.22 -11.61
CA VAL A 99 10.69 -15.93 -12.54
C VAL A 99 12.01 -16.51 -12.02
N GLY A 100 12.29 -16.45 -10.72
CA GLY A 100 13.47 -17.09 -10.14
C GLY A 100 13.47 -18.62 -10.31
N ALA A 101 12.30 -19.24 -10.18
CA ALA A 101 12.14 -20.69 -10.32
C ALA A 101 12.42 -21.17 -11.76
N SER A 102 12.07 -20.39 -12.79
CA SER A 102 12.39 -20.74 -14.19
C SER A 102 13.89 -20.66 -14.50
N GLN A 103 14.65 -19.92 -13.70
CA GLN A 103 16.11 -19.86 -13.75
C GLN A 103 16.80 -20.87 -12.82
N GLY A 104 16.04 -21.80 -12.22
CA GLY A 104 16.59 -22.84 -11.33
C GLY A 104 16.84 -22.38 -9.88
N VAL A 105 16.38 -21.19 -9.50
CA VAL A 105 16.54 -20.62 -8.15
C VAL A 105 15.21 -20.68 -7.41
N LEU A 106 15.06 -21.67 -6.51
CA LEU A 106 13.84 -21.86 -5.73
C LEU A 106 13.89 -21.07 -4.41
N ILE A 107 13.17 -19.95 -4.35
CA ILE A 107 13.11 -19.07 -3.16
C ILE A 107 11.93 -19.46 -2.26
N LYS A 108 12.22 -19.98 -1.07
CA LYS A 108 11.21 -20.46 -0.11
C LYS A 108 10.71 -19.32 0.78
N GLY A 109 9.74 -18.54 0.26
CA GLY A 109 9.02 -17.48 0.99
C GLY A 109 9.63 -16.08 0.89
N GLY A 110 8.86 -15.05 1.27
CA GLY A 110 9.24 -13.64 1.10
C GLY A 110 10.43 -13.17 1.96
N GLN A 111 10.63 -13.76 3.13
CA GLN A 111 11.78 -13.42 4.01
C GLN A 111 13.13 -13.82 3.42
N ALA A 112 13.17 -14.89 2.62
CA ALA A 112 14.39 -15.29 1.90
C ALA A 112 14.72 -14.28 0.80
N LEU A 113 13.71 -13.72 0.13
CA LEU A 113 13.88 -12.68 -0.89
C LEU A 113 14.36 -11.35 -0.26
N GLU A 114 13.80 -10.93 0.87
CA GLU A 114 14.26 -9.75 1.61
C GLU A 114 15.68 -9.93 2.17
N SER A 115 16.00 -11.14 2.65
CA SER A 115 17.34 -11.44 3.18
C SER A 115 18.37 -11.49 2.06
N ALA A 116 18.05 -12.11 0.91
CA ALA A 116 18.92 -12.13 -0.26
C ALA A 116 19.24 -10.72 -0.78
N HIS A 117 18.27 -9.79 -0.75
CA HIS A 117 18.52 -8.39 -1.10
C HIS A 117 19.50 -7.69 -0.14
N LYS A 118 19.56 -8.11 1.13
CA LYS A 118 20.46 -7.56 2.14
C LYS A 118 21.83 -8.27 2.21
N VAL A 119 22.01 -9.39 1.53
CA VAL A 119 23.26 -10.16 1.56
C VAL A 119 24.22 -9.58 0.52
N SER A 120 25.25 -8.89 0.98
CA SER A 120 26.34 -8.36 0.13
C SER A 120 27.56 -9.30 0.05
N LEU A 121 27.59 -10.37 0.85
CA LEU A 121 28.68 -11.33 0.91
C LEU A 121 28.16 -12.75 0.69
N THR A 122 28.55 -13.35 -0.43
CA THR A 122 28.28 -14.76 -0.75
C THR A 122 29.54 -15.57 -0.48
N VAL A 123 29.47 -16.51 0.46
CA VAL A 123 30.58 -17.44 0.74
C VAL A 123 30.31 -18.73 -0.01
N PHE A 124 31.11 -19.01 -1.05
CA PHE A 124 31.11 -20.29 -1.74
C PHE A 124 32.09 -21.24 -1.02
N TYR A 125 31.55 -22.30 -0.41
CA TYR A 125 32.37 -23.37 0.15
C TYR A 125 32.65 -24.40 -0.94
N ASN A 126 33.92 -24.53 -1.33
CA ASN A 126 34.39 -25.59 -2.21
C ASN A 126 35.08 -26.67 -1.37
N PHE A 127 34.62 -27.93 -1.48
CA PHE A 127 35.17 -29.06 -0.74
C PHE A 127 36.49 -29.59 -1.37
N LEU A 128 36.87 -29.12 -2.56
CA LEU A 128 38.04 -29.62 -3.31
C LEU A 128 39.40 -29.08 -2.84
N THR A 129 39.46 -28.13 -1.90
CA THR A 129 40.72 -27.46 -1.48
C THR A 129 41.34 -28.03 -0.19
N THR A 130 40.88 -29.19 0.30
CA THR A 130 41.40 -29.86 1.52
C THR A 130 42.26 -31.12 1.20
N ILE A 131 42.68 -31.31 -0.06
CA ILE A 131 43.51 -32.48 -0.47
C ILE A 131 44.81 -32.06 -1.22
N TYR A 132 45.26 -30.81 -1.12
CA TYR A 132 46.62 -30.43 -1.56
C TYR A 132 47.27 -29.43 -0.61
#